data_AF-A0A0Q9QIS6-F1
#
_entry.id   AF-A0A0Q9QIS6-F1
#
_cell.length_a   1.000
_cell.length_b   1.000
_cell.length_c   1.000
_cell.angle_alpha   90.00
_cell.angle_beta   90.00
_cell.angle_gamma   90.00
#
_symmetry.space_group_name_H-M   'P 1'
#
loop_
_entity.id
_entity.type
_entity.pdbx_description
1 polymer ?
#
loop_
_entity_poly.entity_id
_entity_poly.type
_entity_poly.pdbx_seq_one_letter_code
_entity_poly.pdbx_strand_id
1 'polypeptide(L)'
;MTDGGRSAVYVDGQVIVLSEMATFILDTVPDGVAVHIDGIESSVVAEFGPPPPPGDAKMLTRGQVIDLLAHGVLIDDAPTVATAPTVRSTESLYAALAHLRSTHQSRWHLPNDVSPAEFLASARQHHVLPFLAHHSHRLDLPTDLDAAMTAASTRVNASVRVLVGELAHALEALTRADVRALVFKGLALATQAYGHASVRGAGDLDLLVSPQDLVAAHEALVRAGWRHDPTYPRPAPSWAWRHMVRTGYELTLESDVSILDLHWHLSPMKSTSPSFDDLWRRREVLDIGGRQVPTLSRYDALAHSAAHSAKDQWRWLRSLLDVHLLASDARTWQPNRRLRHDELVTLGLAVLALGRPETAPTVVDQAALAALPHRERVIALHVGTEQSHVPPETPGTTLARSLRAIWRSRSSVTEVPRVVSSSLLPTWLTVDEQAASAAAAVPRLLSRRARLMTRRVMRRDASTR
;
A
#
# COMPACT_ATOMS: atom_id res chain seq x y z
N MET A 1 17.09 15.80 5.42
CA MET A 1 17.30 17.27 5.42
C MET A 1 15.99 17.90 5.84
N THR A 2 15.97 18.39 7.07
CA THR A 2 14.81 18.88 7.82
C THR A 2 14.63 20.38 7.63
N ASP A 3 13.41 20.79 7.31
CA ASP A 3 12.95 22.17 7.47
C ASP A 3 11.48 22.08 7.93
N GLY A 4 11.24 22.25 9.24
CA GLY A 4 9.91 22.18 9.87
C GLY A 4 9.50 20.84 10.49
N GLY A 5 10.32 20.24 11.36
CA GLY A 5 9.91 19.20 12.33
C GLY A 5 9.35 17.88 11.78
N ARG A 6 9.34 17.68 10.46
CA ARG A 6 8.82 16.46 9.82
C ARG A 6 9.76 16.01 8.72
N SER A 7 10.16 14.75 8.80
CA SER A 7 10.91 14.07 7.75
C SER A 7 9.95 13.34 6.83
N ALA A 8 10.13 13.51 5.51
CA ALA A 8 9.44 12.71 4.52
C ALA A 8 10.42 11.62 4.04
N VAL A 9 10.05 10.35 4.22
CA VAL A 9 10.82 9.21 3.75
C VAL A 9 10.11 8.64 2.54
N TYR A 10 10.87 8.31 1.50
CA TYR A 10 10.30 7.69 0.31
C TYR A 10 10.50 6.19 0.37
N VAL A 11 9.41 5.44 0.50
CA VAL A 11 9.45 3.98 0.54
C VAL A 11 8.58 3.42 -0.58
N ASP A 12 9.16 2.54 -1.39
CA ASP A 12 8.45 1.79 -2.44
C ASP A 12 7.54 2.58 -3.39
N GLY A 13 7.79 3.88 -3.56
CA GLY A 13 7.01 4.71 -4.47
C GLY A 13 6.00 5.65 -3.81
N GLN A 14 5.90 5.60 -2.48
CA GLN A 14 5.10 6.51 -1.67
C GLN A 14 6.01 7.46 -0.89
N VAL A 15 5.56 8.71 -0.75
CA VAL A 15 6.14 9.64 0.21
C VAL A 15 5.41 9.38 1.51
N ILE A 16 6.14 8.90 2.51
CA ILE A 16 5.61 8.68 3.86
C ILE A 16 6.11 9.85 4.69
N VAL A 17 5.19 10.72 5.08
CA VAL A 17 5.51 11.80 5.99
C VAL A 17 5.45 11.25 7.39
N LEU A 18 6.60 11.34 8.05
CA LEU A 18 6.73 10.87 9.40
C LEU A 18 6.18 11.93 10.33
N SER A 19 5.42 11.49 11.34
CA SER A 19 5.11 12.30 12.51
C SER A 19 6.42 12.84 13.11
N GLU A 20 6.34 13.91 13.91
CA GLU A 20 7.52 14.47 14.59
C GLU A 20 8.22 13.42 15.48
N MET A 21 7.41 12.57 16.15
CA MET A 21 7.90 11.45 16.93
C MET A 21 8.51 10.34 16.06
N ALA A 22 7.90 9.99 14.92
CA ALA A 22 8.45 9.01 13.98
C ALA A 22 9.74 9.50 13.30
N THR A 23 9.84 10.80 13.03
CA THR A 23 11.05 11.47 12.53
C THR A 23 12.17 11.38 13.55
N PHE A 24 11.86 11.71 14.81
CA PHE A 24 12.83 11.61 15.90
C PHE A 24 13.27 10.16 16.16
N ILE A 25 12.34 9.20 16.10
CA ILE A 25 12.64 7.77 16.20
C ILE A 25 13.58 7.34 15.07
N LEU A 26 13.34 7.80 13.83
CA LEU A 26 14.23 7.49 12.71
C LEU A 26 15.63 8.11 12.91
N ASP A 27 15.70 9.37 13.35
CA ASP A 27 16.98 10.05 13.59
C ASP A 27 17.76 9.45 14.79
N THR A 28 17.08 8.77 15.71
CA THR A 28 17.68 8.07 16.86
C THR A 28 18.11 6.64 16.56
N VAL A 29 17.80 6.10 15.38
CA VAL A 29 18.28 4.79 14.89
C VAL A 29 19.29 5.04 13.77
N PRO A 30 20.61 5.05 14.06
CA PRO A 30 21.63 5.30 13.04
C PRO A 30 21.61 4.19 11.99
N ASP A 31 21.87 4.56 10.73
CA ASP A 31 21.96 3.61 9.61
C ASP A 31 22.90 2.44 9.95
N GLY A 32 22.36 1.21 9.93
CA GLY A 32 23.12 -0.03 10.16
C GLY A 32 23.47 -0.32 11.63
N VAL A 33 22.85 0.38 12.59
CA VAL A 33 23.05 0.16 14.03
C VAL A 33 21.77 -0.36 14.67
N ALA A 34 21.84 -1.53 15.31
CA ALA A 34 20.75 -2.09 16.09
C ALA A 34 20.47 -1.24 17.34
N VAL A 35 19.22 -0.80 17.53
CA VAL A 35 18.80 -0.02 18.70
C VAL A 35 17.62 -0.71 19.38
N HIS A 36 17.71 -0.95 20.70
CA HIS A 36 16.64 -1.58 21.46
C HIS A 36 15.47 -0.60 21.67
N ILE A 37 14.24 -1.11 21.61
CA ILE A 37 13.03 -0.29 21.74
C ILE A 37 12.96 0.50 23.06
N ASP A 38 13.50 -0.04 24.16
CA ASP A 38 13.57 0.67 25.44
C ASP A 38 14.53 1.88 25.39
N GLY A 39 15.55 1.82 24.54
CA GLY A 39 16.46 2.94 24.27
C GLY A 39 15.78 4.03 23.46
N ILE A 40 15.03 3.64 22.42
CA ILE A 40 14.18 4.54 21.62
C ILE A 40 13.13 5.20 22.53
N GLU A 41 12.45 4.42 23.38
CA GLU A 41 11.47 4.92 24.35
C GLU A 41 12.08 5.95 25.29
N SER A 42 13.27 5.67 25.83
CA SER A 42 13.98 6.60 26.72
C SER A 42 14.31 7.92 26.01
N SER A 43 14.76 7.86 24.76
CA SER A 43 15.02 9.04 23.93
C SER A 43 13.73 9.82 23.60
N VAL A 44 12.63 9.12 23.29
CA VAL A 44 11.34 9.75 22.99
C VAL A 44 10.78 10.44 24.24
N VAL A 45 10.85 9.82 25.41
CA VAL A 45 10.40 10.44 26.67
C VAL A 45 11.28 11.63 27.04
N ALA A 46 12.58 11.57 26.77
CA ALA A 46 13.50 12.69 27.01
C ALA A 46 13.21 13.91 26.13
N GLU A 47 12.80 13.69 24.88
CA GLU A 47 12.50 14.75 23.91
C GLU A 47 11.07 15.31 24.09
N PHE A 48 10.06 14.44 24.19
CA PHE A 48 8.64 14.83 24.14
C PHE A 48 7.94 14.84 25.51
N GLY A 49 8.61 14.34 26.56
CA GLY A 49 8.01 14.14 27.88
C GLY A 49 7.08 12.92 27.95
N PRO A 50 6.67 12.49 29.17
CA PRO A 50 5.71 11.39 29.32
C PRO A 50 4.31 11.81 28.84
N PRO A 51 3.55 10.93 28.17
CA PRO A 51 2.23 11.25 27.67
C PRO A 51 1.23 11.49 28.81
N PRO A 52 0.21 12.35 28.60
CA PRO A 52 -0.83 12.57 29.59
C PRO A 52 -1.63 11.27 29.84
N PRO A 53 -1.98 10.95 31.10
CA PRO A 53 -2.79 9.76 31.42
C PRO A 53 -4.12 9.76 30.63
N PRO A 54 -4.55 8.61 30.08
CA PRO A 54 -4.08 7.24 30.36
C PRO A 54 -2.95 6.73 29.44
N GLY A 55 -2.26 7.62 28.71
CA GLY A 55 -1.22 7.24 27.76
C GLY A 55 -0.01 6.54 28.41
N ASP A 56 0.54 5.56 27.71
CA ASP A 56 1.79 4.87 28.06
C ASP A 56 2.83 5.16 26.98
N ALA A 57 3.95 5.80 27.37
CA ALA A 57 5.04 6.17 26.47
C ALA A 57 5.61 4.97 25.73
N LYS A 58 5.65 3.81 26.40
CA LYS A 58 6.13 2.56 25.84
C LYS A 58 5.22 2.06 24.73
N MET A 59 3.91 2.11 24.95
CA MET A 59 2.93 1.71 23.95
C MET A 59 2.92 2.65 22.74
N LEU A 60 3.01 3.97 22.96
CA LEU A 60 3.04 4.96 21.89
C LEU A 60 4.31 4.84 21.03
N THR A 61 5.47 4.74 21.67
CA THR A 61 6.75 4.52 20.98
C THR A 61 6.71 3.22 20.17
N ARG A 62 6.21 2.13 20.77
CA ARG A 62 6.07 0.84 20.10
C ARG A 62 5.10 0.88 18.94
N GLY A 63 4.01 1.64 19.05
CA GLY A 63 3.07 1.87 17.95
C GLY A 63 3.75 2.52 16.75
N GLN A 64 4.51 3.60 16.97
CA GLN A 64 5.25 4.28 15.89
C GLN A 64 6.36 3.42 15.29
N VAL A 65 7.10 2.66 16.10
CA VAL A 65 8.13 1.73 15.59
C VAL A 65 7.47 0.65 14.73
N ILE A 66 6.34 0.07 15.14
CA ILE A 66 5.60 -0.92 14.34
C ILE A 66 5.11 -0.31 13.03
N ASP A 67 4.68 0.95 13.04
CA ASP A 67 4.22 1.67 11.86
C ASP A 67 5.38 1.92 10.88
N LEU A 68 6.52 2.38 11.38
CA LEU A 68 7.76 2.53 10.62
C LEU A 68 8.24 1.19 10.05
N LEU A 69 8.13 0.09 10.81
CA LEU A 69 8.42 -1.27 10.35
C LEU A 69 7.43 -1.74 9.26
N ALA A 70 6.15 -1.47 9.43
CA ALA A 70 5.10 -1.85 8.47
C ALA A 70 5.25 -1.11 7.14
N HIS A 71 5.72 0.13 7.20
CA HIS A 71 6.05 0.97 6.07
C HIS A 71 7.49 0.77 5.55
N GLY A 72 8.26 -0.14 6.14
CA GLY A 72 9.62 -0.48 5.74
C GLY A 72 10.69 0.57 6.04
N VAL A 73 10.34 1.65 6.75
CA VAL A 73 11.22 2.76 7.15
C VAL A 73 12.23 2.32 8.22
N LEU A 74 11.81 1.45 9.15
CA LEU A 74 12.69 0.76 10.09
C LEU A 74 12.71 -0.74 9.78
N ILE A 75 13.69 -1.44 10.33
CA ILE A 75 13.83 -2.90 10.28
C ILE A 75 13.96 -3.40 11.73
N ASP A 76 13.30 -4.51 12.08
CA ASP A 76 13.27 -5.03 13.45
C ASP A 76 14.47 -5.94 13.68
N ASP A 77 15.35 -5.58 14.63
CA ASP A 77 16.52 -6.35 15.06
C ASP A 77 16.25 -7.23 16.30
N ALA A 78 14.99 -7.50 16.68
CA ALA A 78 14.70 -8.45 17.76
C ALA A 78 15.46 -9.78 17.53
N PRO A 79 16.06 -10.40 18.57
CA PRO A 79 16.87 -11.61 18.44
C PRO A 79 15.96 -12.82 18.24
N THR A 80 15.33 -12.90 17.08
CA THR A 80 15.43 -14.09 16.27
C THR A 80 16.62 -13.84 15.37
N VAL A 81 17.59 -14.75 15.30
CA VAL A 81 18.49 -14.82 14.13
C VAL A 81 17.64 -14.45 12.92
N ALA A 82 17.88 -13.29 12.29
CA ALA A 82 17.00 -12.74 11.25
C ALA A 82 17.07 -13.71 10.08
N THR A 83 16.23 -14.71 10.14
CA THR A 83 16.36 -15.88 9.29
C THR A 83 15.73 -15.43 7.99
N ALA A 84 16.58 -15.01 7.06
CA ALA A 84 16.14 -14.51 5.78
C ALA A 84 15.30 -15.58 5.06
N PRO A 85 14.25 -15.19 4.33
CA PRO A 85 13.52 -16.14 3.51
C PRO A 85 14.46 -16.84 2.54
N THR A 86 14.42 -18.16 2.55
CA THR A 86 15.13 -19.01 1.59
C THR A 86 14.23 -19.32 0.40
N VAL A 87 14.83 -19.73 -0.73
CA VAL A 87 14.10 -20.26 -1.89
C VAL A 87 13.09 -21.34 -1.44
N ARG A 88 13.55 -22.29 -0.62
CA ARG A 88 12.73 -23.40 -0.13
C ARG A 88 11.60 -22.96 0.79
N SER A 89 11.84 -21.96 1.63
CA SER A 89 10.77 -21.39 2.48
C SER A 89 9.68 -20.70 1.64
N THR A 90 10.06 -19.98 0.59
CA THR A 90 9.12 -19.32 -0.33
C THR A 90 8.38 -20.33 -1.20
N GLU A 91 9.04 -21.37 -1.71
CA GLU A 91 8.38 -22.50 -2.38
C GLU A 91 7.37 -23.20 -1.47
N SER A 92 7.72 -23.42 -0.21
CA SER A 92 6.83 -24.00 0.80
C SER A 92 5.64 -23.10 1.10
N LEU A 93 5.84 -21.78 1.10
CA LEU A 93 4.76 -20.81 1.25
C LEU A 93 3.79 -20.86 0.07
N TYR A 94 4.28 -20.97 -1.17
CA TYR A 94 3.44 -21.21 -2.34
C TYR A 94 2.61 -22.49 -2.20
N ALA A 95 3.24 -23.60 -1.79
CA ALA A 95 2.58 -24.88 -1.61
C ALA A 95 1.50 -24.82 -0.52
N ALA A 96 1.79 -24.16 0.61
CA ALA A 96 0.83 -23.96 1.69
C ALA A 96 -0.38 -23.13 1.21
N LEU A 97 -0.15 -22.01 0.53
CA LEU A 97 -1.23 -21.16 0.02
C LEU A 97 -2.07 -21.90 -1.03
N ALA A 98 -1.45 -22.58 -2.00
CA ALA A 98 -2.16 -23.38 -2.99
C ALA A 98 -2.98 -24.50 -2.34
N HIS A 99 -2.44 -25.16 -1.31
CA HIS A 99 -3.17 -26.16 -0.54
C HIS A 99 -4.41 -25.54 0.13
N LEU A 100 -4.27 -24.41 0.80
CA LEU A 100 -5.39 -23.70 1.44
C LEU A 100 -6.46 -23.25 0.44
N ARG A 101 -6.09 -23.02 -0.82
CA ARG A 101 -7.00 -22.67 -1.92
C ARG A 101 -7.61 -23.89 -2.62
N SER A 102 -7.06 -25.07 -2.43
CA SER A 102 -7.60 -26.33 -2.96
C SER A 102 -8.76 -26.86 -2.11
N THR A 103 -9.52 -27.80 -2.68
CA THR A 103 -10.58 -28.56 -2.01
C THR A 103 -10.05 -29.74 -1.18
N HIS A 104 -8.74 -29.94 -1.09
CA HIS A 104 -8.14 -30.98 -0.26
C HIS A 104 -8.45 -30.75 1.22
N GLN A 105 -8.92 -31.79 1.92
CA GLN A 105 -9.30 -31.68 3.34
C GLN A 105 -8.17 -32.05 4.32
N SER A 106 -7.09 -32.66 3.82
CA SER A 106 -5.93 -32.99 4.66
C SER A 106 -5.24 -31.74 5.18
N ARG A 107 -4.46 -31.86 6.25
CA ARG A 107 -3.57 -30.77 6.68
C ARG A 107 -2.33 -30.74 5.79
N TRP A 108 -1.85 -29.54 5.46
CA TRP A 108 -0.56 -29.37 4.79
C TRP A 108 0.55 -29.37 5.84
N HIS A 109 1.59 -30.17 5.62
CA HIS A 109 2.72 -30.30 6.52
C HIS A 109 3.91 -29.48 6.02
N LEU A 110 4.55 -28.73 6.93
CA LEU A 110 5.78 -27.98 6.63
C LEU A 110 6.91 -28.97 6.31
N PRO A 111 7.59 -28.87 5.14
CA PRO A 111 8.68 -29.77 4.82
C PRO A 111 9.81 -29.74 5.86
N ASN A 112 10.37 -30.93 6.17
CA ASN A 112 11.43 -31.08 7.17
C ASN A 112 12.73 -30.34 6.82
N ASP A 113 12.93 -29.99 5.54
CA ASP A 113 14.08 -29.23 5.04
C ASP A 113 13.88 -27.71 5.12
N VAL A 114 12.78 -27.23 5.71
CA VAL A 114 12.46 -25.80 5.88
C VAL A 114 12.35 -25.49 7.36
N SER A 115 13.15 -24.54 7.84
CA SER A 115 13.07 -24.09 9.23
C SER A 115 11.76 -23.35 9.49
N PRO A 116 11.10 -23.54 10.65
CA PRO A 116 9.93 -22.75 11.03
C PRO A 116 10.17 -21.24 11.01
N ALA A 117 11.40 -20.81 11.35
CA ALA A 117 11.80 -19.40 11.31
C ALA A 117 11.88 -18.85 9.88
N GLU A 118 12.42 -19.63 8.92
CA GLU A 118 12.47 -19.25 7.50
C GLU A 118 11.06 -19.13 6.92
N PHE A 119 10.18 -20.08 7.23
CA PHE A 119 8.79 -20.06 6.77
C PHE A 119 8.04 -18.84 7.32
N LEU A 120 8.22 -18.54 8.61
CA LEU A 120 7.64 -17.35 9.24
C LEU A 120 8.15 -16.05 8.60
N ALA A 121 9.45 -15.97 8.29
CA ALA A 121 10.04 -14.82 7.61
C ALA A 121 9.45 -14.65 6.20
N SER A 122 9.32 -15.74 5.43
CA SER A 122 8.70 -15.70 4.10
C SER A 122 7.23 -15.26 4.15
N ALA A 123 6.46 -15.79 5.12
CA ALA A 123 5.06 -15.42 5.32
C ALA A 123 4.89 -13.93 5.71
N ARG A 124 5.83 -13.37 6.48
CA ARG A 124 5.88 -11.94 6.82
C ARG A 124 6.27 -11.10 5.62
N GLN A 125 7.35 -11.45 4.92
CA GLN A 125 7.81 -10.77 3.71
C GLN A 125 6.68 -10.64 2.68
N HIS A 126 5.90 -11.70 2.48
CA HIS A 126 4.83 -11.69 1.51
C HIS A 126 3.47 -11.23 2.06
N HIS A 127 3.41 -10.76 3.30
CA HIS A 127 2.21 -10.23 3.98
C HIS A 127 1.01 -11.20 4.02
N VAL A 128 1.26 -12.51 4.12
CA VAL A 128 0.21 -13.55 4.15
C VAL A 128 0.05 -14.21 5.52
N LEU A 129 0.82 -13.75 6.52
CA LEU A 129 0.79 -14.30 7.87
C LEU A 129 -0.62 -14.36 8.51
N PRO A 130 -1.46 -13.29 8.46
CA PRO A 130 -2.79 -13.34 9.05
C PRO A 130 -3.71 -14.34 8.34
N PHE A 131 -3.54 -14.50 7.03
CA PHE A 131 -4.30 -15.47 6.24
C PHE A 131 -3.94 -16.90 6.65
N LEU A 132 -2.64 -17.21 6.75
CA LEU A 132 -2.19 -18.53 7.17
C LEU A 132 -2.65 -18.85 8.60
N ALA A 133 -2.55 -17.89 9.52
CA ALA A 133 -2.96 -18.07 10.91
C ALA A 133 -4.48 -18.30 11.04
N HIS A 134 -5.30 -17.59 10.26
CA HIS A 134 -6.74 -17.82 10.21
C HIS A 134 -7.07 -19.26 9.76
N HIS A 135 -6.22 -19.84 8.91
CA HIS A 135 -6.37 -21.20 8.40
C HIS A 135 -5.43 -22.21 9.09
N SER A 136 -4.92 -21.93 10.28
CA SER A 136 -3.95 -22.81 10.97
C SER A 136 -4.48 -24.22 11.21
N HIS A 137 -5.80 -24.37 11.39
CA HIS A 137 -6.46 -25.67 11.49
C HIS A 137 -6.25 -26.60 10.27
N ARG A 138 -5.91 -26.05 9.10
CA ARG A 138 -5.57 -26.78 7.87
C ARG A 138 -4.06 -26.95 7.65
N LEU A 139 -3.24 -26.44 8.57
CA LEU A 139 -1.78 -26.52 8.50
C LEU A 139 -1.29 -27.38 9.66
N ASP A 140 -0.38 -28.30 9.41
CA ASP A 140 0.33 -29.05 10.43
C ASP A 140 1.69 -28.37 10.65
N LEU A 141 1.72 -27.47 11.64
CA LEU A 141 2.85 -26.61 11.96
C LEU A 141 3.41 -26.94 13.35
N PRO A 142 4.73 -26.80 13.55
CA PRO A 142 5.32 -26.81 14.88
C PRO A 142 4.64 -25.83 15.84
N THR A 143 4.53 -26.21 17.12
CA THR A 143 3.74 -25.48 18.13
C THR A 143 4.24 -24.05 18.36
N ASP A 144 5.55 -23.83 18.32
CA ASP A 144 6.18 -22.52 18.42
C ASP A 144 5.83 -21.61 17.24
N LEU A 145 5.81 -22.15 16.03
CA LEU A 145 5.38 -21.42 14.83
C LEU A 145 3.91 -21.04 14.89
N ASP A 146 3.03 -21.98 15.26
CA ASP A 146 1.59 -21.71 15.39
C ASP A 146 1.30 -20.64 16.46
N ALA A 147 2.01 -20.68 17.59
CA ALA A 147 1.93 -19.66 18.62
C ALA A 147 2.39 -18.28 18.11
N ALA A 148 3.51 -18.22 17.38
CA ALA A 148 4.03 -16.98 16.79
C ALA A 148 3.05 -16.36 15.78
N MET A 149 2.43 -17.20 14.95
CA MET A 149 1.39 -16.80 13.98
C MET A 149 0.13 -16.26 14.66
N THR A 150 -0.32 -16.94 15.72
CA THR A 150 -1.48 -16.53 16.52
C THR A 150 -1.24 -15.20 17.23
N ALA A 151 -0.07 -15.00 17.81
CA ALA A 151 0.32 -13.74 18.47
C ALA A 151 0.38 -12.57 17.47
N ALA A 152 0.94 -12.79 16.27
CA ALA A 152 0.96 -11.78 15.22
C ALA A 152 -0.46 -11.42 14.74
N SER A 153 -1.33 -12.43 14.59
CA SER A 153 -2.72 -12.21 14.17
C SER A 153 -3.54 -11.47 15.21
N THR A 154 -3.28 -11.70 16.49
CA THR A 154 -3.92 -10.95 17.59
C THR A 154 -3.59 -9.46 17.52
N ARG A 155 -2.33 -9.11 17.22
CA ARG A 155 -1.93 -7.70 17.02
C ARG A 155 -2.64 -7.08 15.82
N VAL A 156 -2.67 -7.80 14.69
CA VAL A 156 -3.40 -7.37 13.49
C VAL A 156 -4.87 -7.13 13.78
N ASN A 157 -5.53 -8.03 14.52
CA ASN A 157 -6.93 -7.86 14.93
C ASN A 157 -7.15 -6.58 15.74
N ALA A 158 -6.22 -6.24 16.64
CA ALA A 158 -6.30 -5.00 17.41
C ALA A 158 -6.19 -3.77 16.51
N SER A 159 -5.22 -3.74 15.59
CA SER A 159 -5.08 -2.65 14.61
C SER A 159 -6.31 -2.51 13.71
N VAL A 160 -6.87 -3.62 13.25
CA VAL A 160 -8.10 -3.61 12.43
C VAL A 160 -9.29 -3.01 13.17
N ARG A 161 -9.43 -3.26 14.48
CA ARG A 161 -10.49 -2.63 15.28
C ARG A 161 -10.36 -1.11 15.35
N VAL A 162 -9.13 -0.60 15.50
CA VAL A 162 -8.87 0.85 15.48
C VAL A 162 -9.25 1.45 14.12
N LEU A 163 -8.80 0.81 13.03
CA LEU A 163 -9.09 1.26 11.67
C LEU A 163 -10.59 1.25 11.34
N VAL A 164 -11.36 0.30 11.87
CA VAL A 164 -12.82 0.27 11.71
C VAL A 164 -13.48 1.51 12.34
N GLY A 165 -12.99 1.95 13.50
CA GLY A 165 -13.47 3.18 14.15
C GLY A 165 -13.13 4.43 13.35
N GLU A 166 -11.88 4.54 12.90
CA GLU A 166 -11.41 5.66 12.07
C GLU A 166 -12.15 5.73 10.73
N LEU A 167 -12.42 4.57 10.10
CA LEU A 167 -13.21 4.51 8.88
C LEU A 167 -14.63 5.01 9.10
N ALA A 168 -15.28 4.60 10.20
CA ALA A 168 -16.63 5.06 10.52
C ALA A 168 -16.66 6.59 10.71
N HIS A 169 -15.69 7.14 11.44
CA HIS A 169 -15.55 8.58 11.66
C HIS A 169 -15.37 9.36 10.35
N ALA A 170 -14.49 8.87 9.47
CA ALA A 170 -14.27 9.48 8.15
C ALA A 170 -15.53 9.44 7.27
N LEU A 171 -16.22 8.29 7.19
CA LEU A 171 -17.45 8.16 6.40
C LEU A 171 -18.60 9.01 6.93
N GLU A 172 -18.73 9.15 8.25
CA GLU A 172 -19.71 10.05 8.87
C GLU A 172 -19.42 11.52 8.54
N ALA A 173 -18.15 11.93 8.54
CA ALA A 173 -17.75 13.28 8.15
C ALA A 173 -18.10 13.59 6.69
N LEU A 174 -17.82 12.66 5.79
CA LEU A 174 -18.13 12.79 4.35
C LEU A 174 -19.64 12.79 4.10
N THR A 175 -20.38 11.92 4.77
CA THR A 175 -21.85 11.86 4.67
C THR A 175 -22.49 13.17 5.13
N ARG A 176 -22.04 13.75 6.25
CA ARG A 176 -22.51 15.06 6.75
C ARG A 176 -22.22 16.21 5.78
N ALA A 177 -21.22 16.07 4.93
CA ALA A 177 -20.85 17.04 3.91
C ALA A 177 -21.50 16.76 2.53
N ASP A 178 -22.41 15.79 2.45
CA ASP A 178 -23.03 15.31 1.20
C ASP A 178 -22.00 14.81 0.16
N VAL A 179 -20.89 14.26 0.64
CA VAL A 179 -19.82 13.70 -0.20
C VAL A 179 -19.97 12.19 -0.30
N ARG A 180 -20.11 11.70 -1.52
CA ARG A 180 -20.11 10.26 -1.83
C ARG A 180 -18.69 9.71 -1.77
N ALA A 181 -18.49 8.61 -1.05
CA ALA A 181 -17.19 7.97 -0.92
C ALA A 181 -17.27 6.44 -1.02
N LEU A 182 -16.33 5.84 -1.75
CA LEU A 182 -16.13 4.40 -1.85
C LEU A 182 -14.87 3.99 -1.08
N VAL A 183 -14.95 2.93 -0.29
CA VAL A 183 -13.79 2.31 0.36
C VAL A 183 -13.38 1.13 -0.50
N PHE A 184 -12.15 1.08 -1.01
CA PHE A 184 -11.82 0.14 -2.09
C PHE A 184 -10.56 -0.71 -1.91
N LYS A 185 -9.78 -0.46 -0.86
CA LYS A 185 -8.70 -1.33 -0.41
C LYS A 185 -8.85 -1.62 1.09
N GLY A 186 -7.74 -1.91 1.77
CA GLY A 186 -7.72 -2.09 3.22
C GLY A 186 -8.85 -3.00 3.72
N LEU A 187 -9.65 -2.47 4.65
CA LEU A 187 -10.78 -3.14 5.28
C LEU A 187 -11.86 -3.61 4.30
N ALA A 188 -12.15 -2.84 3.25
CA ALA A 188 -13.19 -3.19 2.29
C ALA A 188 -12.77 -4.37 1.42
N LEU A 189 -11.55 -4.33 0.86
CA LEU A 189 -11.00 -5.45 0.10
C LEU A 189 -10.84 -6.70 0.98
N ALA A 190 -10.38 -6.54 2.22
CA ALA A 190 -10.26 -7.64 3.17
C ALA A 190 -11.62 -8.31 3.41
N THR A 191 -12.66 -7.53 3.68
CA THR A 191 -14.02 -8.06 3.91
C THR A 191 -14.60 -8.69 2.63
N GLN A 192 -14.42 -8.05 1.48
CA GLN A 192 -14.98 -8.51 0.20
C GLN A 192 -14.33 -9.81 -0.29
N ALA A 193 -13.00 -9.93 -0.21
CA ALA A 193 -12.24 -11.06 -0.75
C ALA A 193 -12.03 -12.19 0.27
N TYR A 194 -11.89 -11.86 1.56
CA TYR A 194 -11.57 -12.84 2.62
C TYR A 194 -12.76 -13.14 3.53
N GLY A 195 -13.87 -12.41 3.40
CA GLY A 195 -15.06 -12.55 4.24
C GLY A 195 -14.95 -11.86 5.61
N HIS A 196 -13.74 -11.54 6.07
CA HIS A 196 -13.53 -10.83 7.33
C HIS A 196 -12.28 -9.92 7.27
N ALA A 197 -12.42 -8.69 7.78
CA ALA A 197 -11.41 -7.64 7.64
C ALA A 197 -10.02 -8.02 8.20
N SER A 198 -9.97 -8.83 9.25
CA SER A 198 -8.72 -9.19 9.90
C SER A 198 -7.90 -10.27 9.20
N VAL A 199 -8.48 -11.03 8.29
CA VAL A 199 -7.81 -12.18 7.65
C VAL A 199 -6.75 -11.73 6.65
N ARG A 200 -6.93 -10.55 6.04
CA ARG A 200 -5.98 -9.98 5.08
C ARG A 200 -4.80 -9.26 5.74
N GLY A 201 -4.97 -8.78 6.97
CA GLY A 201 -4.04 -7.86 7.62
C GLY A 201 -4.59 -6.44 7.76
N ALA A 202 -3.95 -5.65 8.62
CA ALA A 202 -4.17 -4.21 8.70
C ALA A 202 -3.58 -3.52 7.46
N GLY A 203 -4.20 -2.43 7.04
CA GLY A 203 -3.74 -1.56 5.96
C GLY A 203 -4.46 -0.22 6.02
N ASP A 204 -4.03 0.70 5.17
CA ASP A 204 -4.45 2.10 5.23
C ASP A 204 -5.94 2.29 4.90
N LEU A 205 -6.46 3.47 5.22
CA LEU A 205 -7.82 3.87 4.85
C LEU A 205 -7.83 4.52 3.46
N ASP A 206 -8.13 3.72 2.44
CA ASP A 206 -8.28 4.21 1.06
C ASP A 206 -9.72 4.61 0.76
N LEU A 207 -9.97 5.93 0.64
CA LEU A 207 -11.27 6.49 0.26
C LEU A 207 -11.21 7.07 -1.14
N LEU A 208 -12.16 6.71 -2.00
CA LEU A 208 -12.33 7.28 -3.33
C LEU A 208 -13.55 8.20 -3.36
N VAL A 209 -13.36 9.45 -3.79
CA VAL A 209 -14.42 10.44 -4.00
C VAL A 209 -14.47 10.90 -5.45
N SER A 210 -15.55 11.58 -5.85
CA SER A 210 -15.59 12.27 -7.14
C SER A 210 -14.51 13.37 -7.18
N PRO A 211 -13.82 13.57 -8.32
CA PRO A 211 -12.90 14.71 -8.48
C PRO A 211 -13.56 16.07 -8.22
N GLN A 212 -14.87 16.19 -8.43
CA GLN A 212 -15.63 17.41 -8.18
C GLN A 212 -15.84 17.66 -6.69
N ASP A 213 -15.93 16.60 -5.89
CA ASP A 213 -16.18 16.66 -4.46
C ASP A 213 -14.88 16.70 -3.64
N LEU A 214 -13.72 16.61 -4.29
CA LEU A 214 -12.41 16.48 -3.62
C LEU A 214 -12.13 17.59 -2.60
N VAL A 215 -12.50 18.83 -2.92
CA VAL A 215 -12.31 19.98 -2.01
C VAL A 215 -13.23 19.83 -0.79
N ALA A 216 -14.52 19.55 -1.02
CA ALA A 216 -15.49 19.35 0.07
C ALA A 216 -15.11 18.15 0.95
N ALA A 217 -14.62 17.06 0.34
CA ALA A 217 -14.14 15.87 1.03
C ALA A 217 -12.97 16.18 1.95
N HIS A 218 -11.96 16.89 1.42
CA HIS A 218 -10.79 17.33 2.18
C HIS A 218 -11.21 18.21 3.37
N GLU A 219 -12.04 19.23 3.14
CA GLU A 219 -12.52 20.12 4.19
C GLU A 219 -13.35 19.40 5.27
N ALA A 220 -14.17 18.43 4.87
CA ALA A 220 -14.96 17.62 5.79
C ALA A 220 -14.06 16.76 6.69
N LEU A 221 -13.05 16.09 6.11
CA LEU A 221 -12.11 15.27 6.86
C LEU A 221 -11.22 16.12 7.78
N VAL A 222 -10.73 17.28 7.31
CA VAL A 222 -9.94 18.19 8.15
C VAL A 222 -10.76 18.71 9.34
N ARG A 223 -12.03 19.10 9.12
CA ARG A 223 -12.93 19.48 10.23
C ARG A 223 -13.22 18.34 11.19
N ALA A 224 -13.11 17.09 10.74
CA ALA A 224 -13.27 15.91 11.57
C ALA A 224 -11.99 15.54 12.36
N GLY A 225 -10.90 16.31 12.24
CA GLY A 225 -9.67 16.10 13.01
C GLY A 225 -8.52 15.48 12.22
N TRP A 226 -8.71 15.18 10.94
CA TRP A 226 -7.62 14.74 10.07
C TRP A 226 -6.70 15.92 9.73
N ARG A 227 -5.39 15.67 9.71
CA ARG A 227 -4.37 16.64 9.36
C ARG A 227 -3.94 16.43 7.92
N HIS A 228 -3.81 17.55 7.20
CA HIS A 228 -3.27 17.53 5.84
C HIS A 228 -1.76 17.31 5.87
N ASP A 229 -1.29 16.35 5.07
CA ASP A 229 0.13 16.15 4.84
C ASP A 229 0.74 17.40 4.14
N PRO A 230 1.75 18.07 4.73
CA PRO A 230 2.34 19.29 4.21
C PRO A 230 3.14 19.11 2.92
N THR A 231 3.36 17.88 2.44
CA THR A 231 4.02 17.59 1.16
C THR A 231 3.08 17.71 -0.04
N TYR A 232 1.78 17.86 0.22
CA TYR A 232 0.76 18.13 -0.79
C TYR A 232 0.34 19.60 -0.76
N PRO A 233 0.05 20.21 -1.94
CA PRO A 233 -0.64 21.49 -1.96
C PRO A 233 -2.01 21.38 -1.27
N ARG A 234 -2.34 22.38 -0.46
CA ARG A 234 -3.70 22.51 0.10
C ARG A 234 -4.70 22.92 -0.98
N PRO A 235 -6.00 22.56 -0.84
CA PRO A 235 -7.06 23.11 -1.67
C PRO A 235 -7.04 24.63 -1.68
N ALA A 236 -6.77 25.21 -2.85
CA ALA A 236 -6.68 26.65 -3.06
C ALA A 236 -6.82 26.96 -4.56
N PRO A 237 -7.14 28.21 -4.95
CA PRO A 237 -7.11 28.64 -6.35
C PRO A 237 -5.67 28.77 -6.91
N SER A 238 -4.72 27.96 -6.45
CA SER A 238 -3.32 27.95 -6.89
C SER A 238 -3.10 27.03 -8.10
N TRP A 239 -2.06 27.32 -8.88
CA TRP A 239 -1.62 26.43 -9.95
C TRP A 239 -1.12 25.09 -9.38
N ALA A 240 -0.47 25.08 -8.22
CA ALA A 240 0.04 23.87 -7.58
C ALA A 240 -1.09 22.86 -7.28
N TRP A 241 -2.17 23.32 -6.67
CA TRP A 241 -3.35 22.48 -6.41
C TRP A 241 -3.93 21.91 -7.70
N ARG A 242 -4.21 22.77 -8.69
CA ARG A 242 -4.74 22.32 -9.99
C ARG A 242 -3.79 21.37 -10.72
N HIS A 243 -2.48 21.60 -10.61
CA HIS A 243 -1.47 20.73 -11.16
C HIS A 243 -1.56 19.35 -10.50
N MET A 244 -1.56 19.29 -9.17
CA MET A 244 -1.65 18.05 -8.40
C MET A 244 -2.93 17.27 -8.71
N VAL A 245 -4.10 17.92 -8.69
CA VAL A 245 -5.37 17.25 -9.02
C VAL A 245 -5.33 16.68 -10.44
N ARG A 246 -4.78 17.44 -11.39
CA ARG A 246 -4.64 17.02 -12.79
C ARG A 246 -3.67 15.85 -12.95
N THR A 247 -2.50 15.88 -12.29
CA THR A 247 -1.42 14.92 -12.54
C THR A 247 -1.40 13.74 -11.56
N GLY A 248 -1.81 13.95 -10.31
CA GLY A 248 -1.97 12.95 -9.26
C GLY A 248 -3.34 12.27 -9.26
N TYR A 249 -3.56 11.42 -8.26
CA TYR A 249 -4.77 10.62 -8.09
C TYR A 249 -5.17 10.42 -6.62
N GLU A 250 -4.27 10.72 -5.67
CA GLU A 250 -4.45 10.60 -4.22
C GLU A 250 -3.71 11.73 -3.50
N LEU A 251 -4.13 12.02 -2.27
CA LEU A 251 -3.41 12.79 -1.26
C LEU A 251 -3.57 12.11 0.10
N THR A 252 -2.61 12.33 0.98
CA THR A 252 -2.61 11.69 2.30
C THR A 252 -3.11 12.66 3.37
N LEU A 253 -3.88 12.12 4.30
CA LEU A 253 -4.36 12.74 5.51
C LEU A 253 -3.98 11.86 6.71
N GLU A 254 -3.68 12.48 7.84
CA GLU A 254 -3.18 11.77 9.01
C GLU A 254 -4.02 12.10 10.25
N SER A 255 -4.30 11.10 11.09
CA SER A 255 -4.77 11.32 12.46
C SER A 255 -3.65 10.96 13.44
N ASP A 256 -3.95 10.95 14.74
CA ASP A 256 -3.00 10.45 15.75
C ASP A 256 -2.92 8.92 15.76
N VAL A 257 -3.83 8.24 15.07
CA VAL A 257 -3.99 6.77 15.15
C VAL A 257 -3.92 6.06 13.80
N SER A 258 -4.11 6.77 12.68
CA SER A 258 -4.07 6.14 11.36
C SER A 258 -3.81 7.12 10.21
N ILE A 259 -3.51 6.55 9.05
CA ILE A 259 -3.34 7.26 7.78
C ILE A 259 -4.55 6.98 6.88
N LEU A 260 -5.01 8.04 6.21
CA LEU A 260 -6.10 8.01 5.24
C LEU A 260 -5.63 8.58 3.91
N ASP A 261 -5.64 7.75 2.88
CA ASP A 261 -5.40 8.17 1.52
C ASP A 261 -6.72 8.54 0.85
N LEU A 262 -6.85 9.81 0.48
CA LEU A 262 -8.00 10.36 -0.23
C LEU A 262 -7.73 10.37 -1.73
N HIS A 263 -8.40 9.48 -2.44
CA HIS A 263 -8.31 9.28 -3.88
C HIS A 263 -9.42 10.00 -4.63
N TRP A 264 -9.11 10.49 -5.82
CA TRP A 264 -10.09 10.93 -6.82
C TRP A 264 -10.00 10.15 -8.14
N HIS A 265 -9.01 9.26 -8.26
CA HIS A 265 -8.96 8.21 -9.29
C HIS A 265 -8.35 6.93 -8.70
N LEU A 266 -8.76 5.77 -9.21
CA LEU A 266 -8.25 4.47 -8.77
C LEU A 266 -6.75 4.25 -9.03
N SER A 267 -6.16 5.00 -9.93
CA SER A 267 -4.80 4.78 -10.41
C SER A 267 -4.26 6.05 -11.03
N PRO A 268 -2.92 6.19 -11.09
CA PRO A 268 -2.32 7.17 -11.98
C PRO A 268 -2.89 7.08 -13.39
N MET A 269 -3.35 5.94 -13.87
CA MET A 269 -3.68 5.70 -15.29
C MET A 269 -5.17 5.95 -15.55
N LYS A 270 -5.54 7.22 -15.49
CA LYS A 270 -6.93 7.72 -15.39
C LYS A 270 -7.84 7.22 -16.52
N SER A 271 -7.40 7.31 -17.78
CA SER A 271 -8.19 6.91 -18.96
C SER A 271 -8.50 5.41 -19.04
N THR A 272 -7.81 4.59 -18.26
CA THR A 272 -8.02 3.13 -18.23
C THR A 272 -8.85 2.65 -17.05
N SER A 273 -9.24 3.57 -16.17
CA SER A 273 -10.07 3.31 -15.00
C SER A 273 -11.50 3.81 -15.25
N PRO A 274 -12.53 3.13 -14.74
CA PRO A 274 -13.90 3.65 -14.79
C PRO A 274 -14.02 4.99 -14.06
N SER A 275 -15.02 5.79 -14.44
CA SER A 275 -15.30 7.04 -13.72
C SER A 275 -15.84 6.75 -12.31
N PHE A 276 -15.71 7.72 -11.40
CA PHE A 276 -16.29 7.60 -10.06
C PHE A 276 -17.79 7.27 -10.11
N ASP A 277 -18.56 7.93 -10.97
CA ASP A 277 -19.99 7.70 -11.07
C ASP A 277 -20.32 6.31 -11.62
N ASP A 278 -19.50 5.75 -12.53
CA ASP A 278 -19.68 4.37 -12.98
C ASP A 278 -19.47 3.38 -11.84
N LEU A 279 -18.41 3.58 -11.04
CA LEU A 279 -18.11 2.76 -9.87
C LEU A 279 -19.21 2.90 -8.81
N TRP A 280 -19.67 4.13 -8.56
CA TRP A 280 -20.73 4.42 -7.59
C TRP A 280 -22.06 3.76 -7.96
N ARG A 281 -22.46 3.80 -9.23
CA ARG A 281 -23.74 3.21 -9.68
C ARG A 281 -23.80 1.70 -9.47
N ARG A 282 -22.67 1.00 -9.60
CA ARG A 282 -22.57 -0.46 -9.46
C ARG A 282 -21.86 -0.93 -8.20
N ARG A 283 -21.68 -0.02 -7.24
CA ARG A 283 -21.01 -0.28 -5.97
C ARG A 283 -21.69 -1.42 -5.22
N GLU A 284 -20.91 -2.11 -4.41
CA GLU A 284 -21.46 -2.99 -3.38
C GLU A 284 -21.48 -2.26 -2.04
N VAL A 285 -22.23 -2.82 -1.09
CA VAL A 285 -22.24 -2.36 0.30
C VAL A 285 -21.87 -3.54 1.18
N LEU A 286 -20.84 -3.35 2.00
CA LEU A 286 -20.36 -4.34 2.96
C LEU A 286 -20.77 -3.94 4.37
N ASP A 287 -20.99 -4.91 5.24
CA ASP A 287 -21.05 -4.66 6.68
C ASP A 287 -19.62 -4.78 7.25
N ILE A 288 -19.08 -3.67 7.74
CA ILE A 288 -17.78 -3.60 8.39
C ILE A 288 -17.96 -2.98 9.76
N GLY A 289 -17.85 -3.78 10.81
CA GLY A 289 -18.02 -3.30 12.19
C GLY A 289 -19.43 -2.78 12.49
N GLY A 290 -20.46 -3.36 11.87
CA GLY A 290 -21.86 -2.92 12.04
C GLY A 290 -22.24 -1.70 11.20
N ARG A 291 -21.38 -1.27 10.26
CA ARG A 291 -21.59 -0.11 9.41
C ARG A 291 -21.69 -0.52 7.94
N GLN A 292 -22.63 0.09 7.24
CA GLN A 292 -22.83 -0.10 5.80
C GLN A 292 -21.78 0.71 5.04
N VAL A 293 -20.79 0.03 4.47
CA VAL A 293 -19.63 0.63 3.79
C VAL A 293 -19.77 0.45 2.29
N PRO A 294 -19.94 1.54 1.51
CA PRO A 294 -19.93 1.48 0.05
C PRO A 294 -18.53 1.13 -0.47
N THR A 295 -18.45 0.16 -1.39
CA THR A 295 -17.19 -0.33 -1.98
C THR A 295 -17.32 -0.63 -3.48
N LEU A 296 -16.24 -0.98 -4.15
CA LEU A 296 -16.26 -1.40 -5.54
C LEU A 296 -17.13 -2.65 -5.74
N SER A 297 -17.71 -2.80 -6.93
CA SER A 297 -18.22 -4.12 -7.33
C SER A 297 -17.09 -5.15 -7.26
N ARG A 298 -17.40 -6.42 -6.99
CA ARG A 298 -16.37 -7.48 -6.98
C ARG A 298 -15.53 -7.52 -8.26
N TYR A 299 -16.15 -7.28 -9.42
CA TYR A 299 -15.42 -7.23 -10.70
C TYR A 299 -14.45 -6.05 -10.78
N ASP A 300 -14.88 -4.86 -10.33
CA ASP A 300 -14.00 -3.69 -10.30
C ASP A 300 -12.88 -3.85 -9.26
N ALA A 301 -13.17 -4.47 -8.11
CA ALA A 301 -12.17 -4.83 -7.10
C ALA A 301 -11.15 -5.82 -7.67
N LEU A 302 -11.59 -6.86 -8.40
CA LEU A 302 -10.70 -7.82 -9.07
C LEU A 302 -9.77 -7.10 -10.03
N ALA A 303 -10.33 -6.25 -10.90
CA ALA A 303 -9.55 -5.55 -11.91
C ALA A 303 -8.60 -4.52 -11.28
N HIS A 304 -9.04 -3.81 -10.23
CA HIS A 304 -8.20 -2.88 -9.48
C HIS A 304 -7.05 -3.58 -8.76
N SER A 305 -7.31 -4.65 -8.00
CA SER A 305 -6.28 -5.45 -7.33
C SER A 305 -5.29 -6.05 -8.33
N ALA A 306 -5.80 -6.49 -9.49
CA ALA A 306 -4.96 -7.02 -10.56
C ALA A 306 -4.02 -5.95 -11.15
N ALA A 307 -4.52 -4.74 -11.39
CA ALA A 307 -3.74 -3.61 -11.88
C ALA A 307 -2.72 -3.11 -10.84
N HIS A 308 -3.11 -3.05 -9.57
CA HIS A 308 -2.25 -2.66 -8.47
C HIS A 308 -1.08 -3.63 -8.30
N SER A 309 -1.34 -4.94 -8.34
CA SER A 309 -0.27 -5.94 -8.31
C SER A 309 0.71 -5.80 -9.50
N ALA A 310 0.20 -5.53 -10.71
CA ALA A 310 1.04 -5.31 -11.89
C ALA A 310 1.91 -4.04 -11.78
N LYS A 311 1.36 -2.96 -11.19
CA LYS A 311 2.12 -1.72 -10.87
C LYS A 311 3.33 -2.08 -10.01
N ASP A 312 3.11 -2.89 -8.98
CA ASP A 312 4.13 -3.29 -8.01
C ASP A 312 4.95 -4.51 -8.44
N GLN A 313 4.89 -4.85 -9.74
CA GLN A 313 5.68 -5.93 -10.37
C GLN A 313 5.40 -7.31 -9.79
N TRP A 314 4.21 -7.53 -9.22
CA TRP A 314 3.83 -8.77 -8.56
C TRP A 314 4.84 -9.17 -7.47
N ARG A 315 5.37 -8.19 -6.72
CA ARG A 315 6.39 -8.42 -5.69
C ARG A 315 5.88 -9.21 -4.48
N TRP A 316 4.57 -9.18 -4.20
CA TRP A 316 4.00 -9.73 -2.98
C TRP A 316 2.96 -10.82 -3.27
N LEU A 317 3.07 -11.98 -2.61
CA LEU A 317 2.08 -13.05 -2.75
C LEU A 317 0.70 -12.63 -2.23
N ARG A 318 0.62 -11.76 -1.22
CA ARG A 318 -0.67 -11.19 -0.76
C ARG A 318 -1.47 -10.60 -1.92
N SER A 319 -0.82 -9.87 -2.83
CA SER A 319 -1.52 -9.24 -3.96
C SER A 319 -2.03 -10.27 -4.97
N LEU A 320 -1.32 -11.38 -5.18
CA LEU A 320 -1.81 -12.50 -6.00
C LEU A 320 -2.95 -13.25 -5.30
N LEU A 321 -2.87 -13.41 -3.98
CA LEU A 321 -3.91 -14.01 -3.16
C LEU A 321 -5.20 -13.20 -3.19
N ASP A 322 -5.13 -11.86 -3.07
CA ASP A 322 -6.28 -10.95 -3.20
C ASP A 322 -7.03 -11.20 -4.52
N VAL A 323 -6.29 -11.25 -5.64
CA VAL A 323 -6.84 -11.45 -6.99
C VAL A 323 -7.44 -12.85 -7.12
N HIS A 324 -6.75 -13.88 -6.62
CA HIS A 324 -7.25 -15.26 -6.67
C HIS A 324 -8.53 -15.45 -5.86
N LEU A 325 -8.62 -14.85 -4.67
CA LEU A 325 -9.80 -14.93 -3.81
C LEU A 325 -11.02 -14.26 -4.47
N LEU A 326 -10.85 -13.06 -5.01
CA LEU A 326 -11.90 -12.40 -5.78
C LEU A 326 -12.32 -13.23 -7.00
N ALA A 327 -11.36 -13.79 -7.74
CA ALA A 327 -11.63 -14.64 -8.90
C ALA A 327 -12.34 -15.96 -8.54
N SER A 328 -12.19 -16.44 -7.31
CA SER A 328 -12.84 -17.66 -6.80
C SER A 328 -14.31 -17.45 -6.44
N ASP A 329 -14.75 -16.21 -6.23
CA ASP A 329 -16.15 -15.89 -5.97
C ASP A 329 -16.92 -15.81 -7.30
N ALA A 330 -17.89 -16.71 -7.49
CA ALA A 330 -18.71 -16.73 -8.71
C ALA A 330 -19.44 -15.39 -8.96
N ARG A 331 -19.76 -14.65 -7.89
CA ARG A 331 -20.43 -13.34 -7.96
C ARG A 331 -19.56 -12.27 -8.61
N THR A 332 -18.24 -12.47 -8.64
CA THR A 332 -17.29 -11.54 -9.26
C THR A 332 -17.48 -11.43 -10.76
N TRP A 333 -17.96 -12.48 -11.42
CA TRP A 333 -17.96 -12.57 -12.88
C TRP A 333 -19.19 -11.91 -13.53
N GLN A 334 -19.42 -10.65 -13.17
CA GLN A 334 -20.36 -9.73 -13.82
C GLN A 334 -19.58 -8.59 -14.51
N PRO A 335 -18.88 -8.88 -15.63
CA PRO A 335 -17.94 -7.94 -16.21
C PRO A 335 -18.65 -6.72 -16.82
N ASN A 336 -18.25 -5.53 -16.39
CA ASN A 336 -18.69 -4.26 -17.00
C ASN A 336 -17.74 -3.76 -18.11
N ARG A 337 -16.55 -4.36 -18.20
CA ARG A 337 -15.53 -4.11 -19.23
C ARG A 337 -14.65 -5.35 -19.36
N ARG A 338 -13.88 -5.44 -20.45
CA ARG A 338 -12.82 -6.46 -20.54
C ARG A 338 -11.68 -6.12 -19.57
N LEU A 339 -11.06 -7.16 -19.00
CA LEU A 339 -9.79 -7.00 -18.29
C LEU A 339 -8.72 -6.56 -19.29
N ARG A 340 -7.86 -5.63 -18.85
CA ARG A 340 -6.69 -5.21 -19.61
C ARG A 340 -5.62 -6.30 -19.60
N HIS A 341 -4.62 -6.16 -20.45
CA HIS A 341 -3.56 -7.17 -20.56
C HIS A 341 -2.77 -7.35 -19.25
N ASP A 342 -2.43 -6.26 -18.57
CA ASP A 342 -1.79 -6.27 -17.25
C ASP A 342 -2.66 -6.99 -16.20
N GLU A 343 -3.96 -6.72 -16.20
CA GLU A 343 -4.92 -7.34 -15.27
C GLU A 343 -5.08 -8.84 -15.54
N LEU A 344 -5.14 -9.24 -16.82
CA LEU A 344 -5.17 -10.65 -17.24
C LEU A 344 -3.89 -11.38 -16.85
N VAL A 345 -2.72 -10.77 -17.04
CA VAL A 345 -1.44 -11.37 -16.63
C VAL A 345 -1.42 -11.56 -15.12
N THR A 346 -1.86 -10.58 -14.32
CA THR A 346 -1.94 -10.76 -12.86
C THR A 346 -2.88 -11.89 -12.47
N LEU A 347 -4.10 -11.93 -13.04
CA LEU A 347 -5.06 -13.01 -12.81
C LEU A 347 -4.44 -14.37 -13.14
N GLY A 348 -3.73 -14.46 -14.26
CA GLY A 348 -3.03 -15.67 -14.66
C GLY A 348 -1.90 -16.06 -13.71
N LEU A 349 -1.08 -15.11 -13.24
CA LEU A 349 -0.04 -15.37 -12.25
C LEU A 349 -0.63 -15.88 -10.93
N ALA A 350 -1.76 -15.31 -10.49
CA ALA A 350 -2.47 -15.76 -9.31
C ALA A 350 -2.99 -17.20 -9.45
N VAL A 351 -3.51 -17.55 -10.63
CA VAL A 351 -3.97 -18.91 -10.97
C VAL A 351 -2.82 -19.90 -11.06
N LEU A 352 -1.71 -19.53 -11.71
CA LEU A 352 -0.52 -20.36 -11.79
C LEU A 352 0.13 -20.58 -10.42
N ALA A 353 -0.01 -19.61 -9.51
CA ALA A 353 0.51 -19.67 -8.15
C ALA A 353 -0.35 -20.53 -7.22
N LEU A 354 -1.67 -20.39 -7.30
CA LEU A 354 -2.61 -20.87 -6.27
C LEU A 354 -3.61 -21.91 -6.78
N GLY A 355 -3.54 -22.27 -8.06
CA GLY A 355 -4.46 -23.18 -8.73
C GLY A 355 -5.62 -22.45 -9.42
N ARG A 356 -6.30 -23.18 -10.31
CA ARG A 356 -7.50 -22.71 -10.99
C ARG A 356 -8.71 -22.80 -10.04
N PRO A 357 -9.43 -21.70 -9.76
CA PRO A 357 -10.67 -21.79 -8.98
C PRO A 357 -11.71 -22.64 -9.70
N GLU A 358 -12.46 -23.47 -8.96
CA GLU A 358 -13.44 -24.39 -9.56
C GLU A 358 -14.56 -23.67 -10.31
N THR A 359 -15.05 -22.57 -9.72
CA THR A 359 -16.17 -21.76 -10.22
C THR A 359 -15.75 -20.70 -11.24
N ALA A 360 -14.46 -20.61 -11.57
CA ALA A 360 -13.94 -19.58 -12.46
C ALA A 360 -14.33 -19.82 -13.95
N PRO A 361 -14.73 -18.76 -14.68
CA PRO A 361 -15.00 -18.83 -16.11
C PRO A 361 -13.73 -19.01 -16.94
N THR A 362 -13.90 -19.37 -18.21
CA THR A 362 -12.81 -19.69 -19.15
C THR A 362 -11.80 -18.57 -19.38
N VAL A 363 -12.14 -17.31 -19.09
CA VAL A 363 -11.19 -16.19 -19.13
C VAL A 363 -10.01 -16.40 -18.17
N VAL A 364 -10.19 -17.16 -17.09
CA VAL A 364 -9.14 -17.51 -16.13
C VAL A 364 -8.10 -18.44 -16.76
N ASP A 365 -8.53 -19.35 -17.63
CA ASP A 365 -7.64 -20.23 -18.38
C ASP A 365 -6.81 -19.45 -19.41
N GLN A 366 -7.45 -18.49 -20.09
CA GLN A 366 -6.77 -17.56 -21.00
C GLN A 366 -5.76 -16.67 -20.27
N ALA A 367 -6.12 -16.21 -19.08
CA ALA A 367 -5.25 -15.42 -18.21
C ALA A 367 -3.99 -16.23 -17.82
N ALA A 368 -4.16 -17.49 -17.41
CA ALA A 368 -3.04 -18.38 -17.07
C ALA A 368 -2.06 -18.55 -18.25
N LEU A 369 -2.56 -18.75 -19.47
CA LEU A 369 -1.73 -18.82 -20.67
C LEU A 369 -0.97 -17.52 -20.94
N ALA A 370 -1.63 -16.37 -20.79
CA ALA A 370 -1.00 -15.06 -20.97
C ALA A 370 0.09 -14.77 -19.92
N ALA A 371 0.01 -15.39 -18.75
CA ALA A 371 0.96 -15.20 -17.65
C ALA A 371 2.22 -16.08 -17.73
N LEU A 372 2.22 -17.15 -18.55
CA LEU A 372 3.35 -18.08 -18.66
C LEU A 372 4.70 -17.39 -18.92
N PRO A 373 4.83 -16.39 -19.83
CA PRO A 373 6.10 -15.70 -20.08
C PRO A 373 6.64 -14.90 -18.89
N HIS A 374 5.81 -14.63 -17.88
CA HIS A 374 6.15 -13.82 -16.71
C HIS A 374 6.47 -14.67 -15.47
N ARG A 375 6.03 -15.94 -15.46
CA ARG A 375 6.02 -16.81 -14.27
C ARG A 375 7.39 -16.92 -13.61
N GLU A 376 8.41 -17.33 -14.37
CA GLU A 376 9.75 -17.58 -13.83
C GLU A 376 10.37 -16.32 -13.21
N ARG A 377 10.23 -15.20 -13.91
CA ARG A 377 10.70 -13.89 -13.43
C ARG A 377 10.01 -13.48 -12.12
N VAL A 378 8.70 -13.72 -12.00
CA VAL A 378 7.93 -13.36 -10.80
C VAL A 378 8.28 -14.27 -9.62
N ILE A 379 8.43 -15.58 -9.85
CA ILE A 379 8.89 -16.51 -8.82
C ILE A 379 10.30 -16.12 -8.34
N ALA A 380 11.22 -15.83 -9.26
CA ALA A 380 12.56 -15.36 -8.91
C ALA A 380 12.53 -14.05 -8.11
N LEU A 381 11.61 -13.13 -8.45
CA LEU A 381 11.41 -11.91 -7.67
C LEU A 381 10.94 -12.24 -6.25
N HIS A 382 9.93 -13.10 -6.08
CA HIS A 382 9.44 -13.46 -4.74
C HIS A 382 10.51 -14.08 -3.84
N VAL A 383 11.38 -14.90 -4.43
CA VAL A 383 12.53 -15.49 -3.73
C VAL A 383 13.56 -14.44 -3.34
N GLY A 384 13.91 -13.53 -4.24
CA GLY A 384 14.92 -12.50 -4.04
C GLY A 384 14.39 -11.15 -3.57
N THR A 385 13.15 -11.08 -3.07
CA THR A 385 12.59 -9.84 -2.53
C THR A 385 13.23 -9.57 -1.18
N GLU A 386 14.44 -9.04 -1.16
CA GLU A 386 14.92 -8.33 0.02
C GLU A 386 14.02 -7.12 0.25
N GLN A 387 13.81 -6.73 1.52
CA GLN A 387 13.26 -5.42 1.90
C GLN A 387 14.25 -4.31 1.50
N SER A 388 14.56 -4.20 0.22
CA SER A 388 15.50 -3.22 -0.28
C SER A 388 14.78 -1.90 -0.48
N HIS A 389 14.97 -1.01 0.48
CA HIS A 389 14.81 0.42 0.27
C HIS A 389 15.61 0.83 -0.98
N VAL A 390 14.92 1.37 -1.99
CA VAL A 390 15.58 2.08 -3.10
C VAL A 390 15.45 3.57 -2.81
N PRO A 391 16.53 4.28 -2.40
CA PRO A 391 16.50 5.71 -2.18
C PRO A 391 16.09 6.44 -3.48
N PRO A 392 15.27 7.50 -3.42
CA PRO A 392 14.84 8.25 -4.60
C PRO A 392 15.94 9.22 -5.06
N GLU A 393 17.01 8.71 -5.66
CA GLU A 393 18.17 9.53 -6.05
C GLU A 393 18.68 9.21 -7.47
N THR A 394 17.81 8.77 -8.38
CA THR A 394 18.12 8.82 -9.82
C THR A 394 17.05 9.59 -10.59
N PRO A 395 17.36 10.81 -11.06
CA PRO A 395 16.50 11.56 -11.97
C PRO A 395 16.08 10.67 -13.16
N GLY A 396 14.77 10.56 -13.41
CA GLY A 396 14.21 9.81 -14.55
C GLY A 396 13.69 8.40 -14.24
N THR A 397 13.96 7.82 -13.07
CA THR A 397 13.44 6.49 -12.69
C THR A 397 11.92 6.46 -12.53
N THR A 398 11.33 7.47 -11.89
CA THR A 398 9.87 7.61 -11.77
C THR A 398 9.20 7.74 -13.14
N LEU A 399 9.82 8.50 -14.05
CA LEU A 399 9.35 8.63 -15.44
C LEU A 399 9.43 7.28 -16.16
N ALA A 400 10.59 6.60 -16.11
CA ALA A 400 10.79 5.31 -16.76
C ALA A 400 9.81 4.25 -16.22
N ARG A 401 9.57 4.21 -14.90
CA ARG A 401 8.60 3.31 -14.28
C ARG A 401 7.17 3.61 -14.74
N SER A 402 6.80 4.89 -14.77
CA SER A 402 5.46 5.31 -15.21
C SER A 402 5.23 5.04 -16.70
N LEU A 403 6.23 5.25 -17.55
CA LEU A 403 6.17 4.92 -18.98
C LEU A 403 6.06 3.40 -19.21
N ARG A 404 6.79 2.58 -18.42
CA ARG A 404 6.61 1.11 -18.45
C ARG A 404 5.21 0.70 -18.03
N ALA A 405 4.61 1.35 -17.03
CA ALA A 405 3.23 1.09 -16.63
C ALA A 405 2.24 1.42 -17.75
N ILE A 406 2.37 2.61 -18.38
CA ILE A 406 1.58 3.00 -19.56
C ILE A 406 1.67 1.93 -20.65
N TRP A 407 2.89 1.48 -20.99
CA TRP A 407 3.11 0.47 -22.03
C TRP A 407 2.44 -0.87 -21.70
N ARG A 408 2.61 -1.37 -20.46
CA ARG A 408 2.05 -2.67 -20.03
C ARG A 408 0.53 -2.71 -20.01
N SER A 409 -0.09 -1.65 -19.53
CA SER A 409 -1.55 -1.52 -19.51
C SER A 409 -2.17 -1.23 -20.88
N ARG A 410 -1.32 -0.93 -21.89
CA ARG A 410 -1.74 -0.35 -23.18
C ARG A 410 -2.62 0.90 -23.00
N SER A 411 -2.26 1.74 -22.02
CA SER A 411 -2.95 3.00 -21.77
C SER A 411 -2.87 3.94 -22.96
N SER A 412 -3.86 4.83 -23.06
CA SER A 412 -3.91 5.84 -24.12
C SER A 412 -2.66 6.72 -24.12
N VAL A 413 -2.18 7.09 -25.33
CA VAL A 413 -1.09 8.05 -25.54
C VAL A 413 -1.40 9.40 -24.86
N THR A 414 -2.68 9.69 -24.62
CA THR A 414 -3.13 10.88 -23.88
C THR A 414 -2.66 10.93 -22.43
N GLU A 415 -2.18 9.83 -21.84
CA GLU A 415 -1.59 9.82 -20.49
C GLU A 415 -0.15 10.32 -20.45
N VAL A 416 0.57 10.24 -21.58
CA VAL A 416 2.01 10.56 -21.65
C VAL A 416 2.29 12.01 -21.24
N PRO A 417 1.58 13.04 -21.74
CA PRO A 417 1.83 14.42 -21.32
C PRO A 417 1.67 14.64 -19.81
N ARG A 418 0.70 13.95 -19.19
CA ARG A 418 0.45 14.06 -17.74
C ARG A 418 1.58 13.41 -16.94
N VAL A 419 2.04 12.23 -17.34
CA VAL A 419 3.16 11.50 -16.69
C VAL A 419 4.49 12.24 -16.86
N VAL A 420 4.73 12.82 -18.03
CA VAL A 420 5.89 13.70 -18.26
C VAL A 420 5.78 14.94 -17.36
N SER A 421 4.59 15.56 -17.30
CA SER A 421 4.34 16.73 -16.45
C SER A 421 4.59 16.45 -14.98
N SER A 422 4.07 15.35 -14.41
CA SER A 422 4.32 14.97 -13.01
C SER A 422 5.79 14.63 -12.73
N SER A 423 6.48 14.04 -13.71
CA SER A 423 7.90 13.71 -13.56
C SER A 423 8.80 14.95 -13.58
N LEU A 424 8.44 15.96 -14.39
CA LEU A 424 9.15 17.24 -14.48
C LEU A 424 8.83 18.18 -13.32
N LEU A 425 7.60 18.15 -12.83
CA LEU A 425 7.10 19.02 -11.76
C LEU A 425 6.39 18.16 -10.70
N PRO A 426 7.13 17.37 -9.92
CA PRO A 426 6.56 16.50 -8.90
C PRO A 426 5.98 17.31 -7.73
N THR A 427 5.04 16.72 -7.00
CA THR A 427 4.28 17.39 -5.93
C THR A 427 5.17 18.12 -4.92
N TRP A 428 6.23 17.46 -4.43
CA TRP A 428 7.20 18.03 -3.48
C TRP A 428 7.91 19.30 -4.00
N LEU A 429 8.04 19.45 -5.33
CA LEU A 429 8.66 20.64 -5.92
C LEU A 429 7.64 21.78 -6.00
N THR A 430 6.36 21.44 -6.20
CA THR A 430 5.26 22.36 -6.46
C THR A 430 4.49 22.80 -5.22
N VAL A 431 4.66 22.12 -4.08
CA VAL A 431 3.80 22.24 -2.89
C VAL A 431 3.59 23.68 -2.40
N ASP A 432 4.67 24.47 -2.36
CA ASP A 432 4.64 25.85 -1.86
C ASP A 432 4.23 26.89 -2.94
N GLU A 433 3.96 26.46 -4.17
CA GLU A 433 3.75 27.39 -5.28
C GLU A 433 2.32 27.98 -5.27
N GLN A 434 2.25 29.26 -4.89
CA GLN A 434 1.00 30.00 -4.75
C GLN A 434 0.55 30.71 -6.03
N ALA A 435 1.37 30.73 -7.09
CA ALA A 435 1.01 31.41 -8.33
C ALA A 435 -0.32 30.90 -8.91
N ALA A 436 -1.15 31.83 -9.36
CA ALA A 436 -2.44 31.50 -9.96
C ALA A 436 -2.34 30.93 -11.38
N SER A 437 -1.17 30.95 -12.04
CA SER A 437 -1.03 30.50 -13.43
C SER A 437 0.25 29.71 -13.69
N ALA A 438 0.20 28.83 -14.70
CA ALA A 438 1.36 28.06 -15.14
C ALA A 438 2.50 28.94 -15.64
N ALA A 439 2.18 30.05 -16.32
CA ALA A 439 3.16 30.99 -16.85
C ALA A 439 4.01 31.63 -15.75
N ALA A 440 3.43 31.87 -14.57
CA ALA A 440 4.16 32.40 -13.41
C ALA A 440 4.88 31.30 -12.60
N ALA A 441 4.25 30.13 -12.45
CA ALA A 441 4.78 29.02 -11.65
C ALA A 441 5.94 28.26 -12.32
N VAL A 442 5.74 27.81 -13.57
CA VAL A 442 6.61 26.82 -14.23
C VAL A 442 8.05 27.31 -14.39
N PRO A 443 8.34 28.54 -14.85
CA PRO A 443 9.73 29.02 -14.98
C PRO A 443 10.50 29.03 -13.65
N ARG A 444 9.82 29.38 -12.54
CA ARG A 444 10.42 29.41 -11.21
C ARG A 444 10.74 28.00 -10.72
N LEU A 445 9.80 27.08 -10.92
CA LEU A 445 9.94 25.67 -10.50
C LEU A 445 11.03 24.94 -11.30
N LEU A 446 11.11 25.16 -12.61
CA LEU A 446 12.20 24.63 -13.43
C LEU A 446 13.55 25.20 -13.00
N SER A 447 13.61 26.48 -12.66
CA SER A 447 14.81 27.10 -12.09
C SER A 447 15.20 26.50 -10.74
N ARG A 448 14.24 26.26 -9.84
CA ARG A 448 14.44 25.58 -8.54
C ARG A 448 14.99 24.17 -8.75
N ARG A 449 14.40 23.41 -9.68
CA ARG A 449 14.85 22.05 -10.02
C ARG A 449 16.25 22.03 -10.60
N ALA A 450 16.59 22.93 -11.51
CA ALA A 450 17.93 23.04 -12.08
C ALA A 450 18.98 23.26 -10.99
N ARG A 451 18.74 24.21 -10.06
CA ARG A 451 19.62 24.47 -8.92
C ARG A 451 19.82 23.25 -8.01
N LEU A 452 18.75 22.48 -7.75
CA LEU A 452 18.83 21.25 -6.97
C LEU A 452 19.70 20.18 -7.65
N MET A 453 19.56 20.01 -8.97
CA MET A 453 20.39 19.07 -9.73
C MET A 453 21.86 19.50 -9.72
N THR A 454 22.17 20.78 -9.94
CA THR A 454 23.54 21.29 -9.88
C THR A 454 24.18 21.06 -8.51
N ARG A 455 23.44 21.32 -7.42
CA ARG A 455 23.93 21.06 -6.05
C ARG A 455 24.22 19.57 -5.79
N ARG A 456 23.39 18.66 -6.32
CA ARG A 456 23.62 17.21 -6.20
C ARG A 456 24.87 16.76 -6.94
N VAL A 457 25.10 17.26 -8.15
CA VAL A 457 26.32 16.96 -8.93
C VAL A 457 27.56 17.45 -8.19
N MET A 458 27.54 18.69 -7.69
CA MET A 458 28.67 19.26 -6.94
C MET A 458 28.96 18.53 -5.63
N ARG A 459 27.95 18.01 -4.93
CA ARG A 459 28.15 17.19 -3.71
C ARG A 459 28.71 15.81 -4.01
N ARG A 460 28.32 15.18 -5.12
CA ARG A 460 28.88 13.88 -5.55
C ARG A 460 30.37 13.99 -5.86
N ASP A 461 30.79 15.07 -6.52
CA ASP A 461 32.20 15.32 -6.84
C ASP A 461 33.07 15.66 -5.63
N ALA A 462 32.46 16.13 -4.53
CA ALA A 462 33.14 16.39 -3.26
C ALA A 462 33.28 15.13 -2.38
N SER A 463 32.39 14.14 -2.54
CA SER A 463 32.43 12.87 -1.81
C SER A 463 33.33 11.80 -2.46
N THR A 464 33.83 12.04 -3.67
CA THR A 464 34.74 11.16 -4.41
C THR A 464 36.19 11.67 -4.43
N ARG A 465 36.53 12.67 -3.61
CA ARG A 465 37.89 13.20 -3.45
C ARG A 465 38.47 12.91 -2.08
#